data_AF-A0A5E7ZVQ5-F1
#
_entry.id   AF-A0A5E7ZVQ5-F1
#
_cell.length_a   1.000
_cell.length_b   1.000
_cell.length_c   1.000
_cell.angle_alpha   90.00
_cell.angle_beta   90.00
_cell.angle_gamma   90.00
#
_symmetry.space_group_name_H-M   'P 1'
#
loop_
_entity.id
_entity.type
_entity.pdbx_description
1 polymer ?
#
loop_
_entity_poly.entity_id
_entity_poly.type
_entity_poly.pdbx_seq_one_letter_code
_entity_poly.pdbx_strand_id
1 'polypeptide(L)' 'MNWFSKVLTQVSKSKDQLTLKFSKDDNTWLVMKEYSIMFIGSETACNTYMRNFASK' A
#
# COMPACT_ATOMS: atom_id res chain seq x y z
N MET A 1 21.46 7.62 -28.90
CA MET A 1 21.75 7.70 -27.45
C MET A 1 20.44 7.50 -26.69
N ASN A 2 20.40 6.38 -25.94
CA ASN A 2 19.59 6.02 -24.77
C ASN A 2 18.06 6.11 -24.79
N TRP A 3 17.41 5.04 -25.28
CA TRP A 3 15.99 4.69 -25.01
C TRP A 3 15.76 4.26 -23.54
N PHE A 4 16.80 3.74 -22.86
CA PHE A 4 16.67 3.07 -21.56
C PHE A 4 16.32 3.95 -20.35
N SER A 5 16.31 5.28 -20.49
CA SER A 5 16.11 6.18 -19.33
C SER A 5 14.64 6.33 -18.88
N LYS A 6 13.67 5.71 -19.56
CA LYS A 6 12.24 5.86 -19.24
C LYS A 6 11.65 4.78 -18.32
N VAL A 7 12.42 3.74 -17.96
CA VAL A 7 11.91 2.60 -17.17
C VAL A 7 12.24 2.69 -15.67
N LEU A 8 13.11 3.63 -15.27
CA LEU A 8 13.51 3.78 -13.86
C LEU A 8 12.67 4.79 -13.05
N THR A 9 11.76 5.52 -13.69
CA THR A 9 10.96 6.58 -13.04
C THR A 9 9.69 6.09 -12.34
N GLN A 10 9.45 4.78 -12.24
CA GLN A 10 8.20 4.23 -11.69
C GLN A 10 8.38 3.39 -10.40
N VAL A 11 9.58 3.36 -9.82
CA VAL A 11 9.87 2.62 -8.57
C VAL A 11 10.35 3.58 -7.46
N SER A 12 9.72 4.74 -7.41
CA SER A 12 9.73 5.58 -6.20
C SER A 12 8.32 5.62 -5.63
N LYS A 13 7.70 4.44 -5.43
CA LYS A 13 6.58 4.36 -4.49
C LYS A 13 7.14 4.86 -3.16
N SER A 14 6.65 6.02 -2.73
CA SER A 14 7.01 6.65 -1.48
C SER A 14 7.06 5.60 -0.39
N LYS A 15 8.23 5.43 0.24
CA LYS A 15 8.47 4.47 1.34
C LYS A 15 7.47 4.62 2.50
N ASP A 16 6.78 5.77 2.56
CA ASP A 16 5.74 6.08 3.53
C ASP A 16 4.30 5.85 3.06
N GLN A 17 4.06 5.37 1.84
CA GLN A 17 2.70 5.16 1.36
C GLN A 17 2.12 3.83 1.84
N LEU A 18 1.00 3.91 2.58
CA LEU A 18 0.17 2.75 2.87
C LEU A 18 -0.51 2.26 1.59
N THR A 19 -0.51 0.95 1.39
CA THR A 19 -1.19 0.29 0.27
C THR A 19 -2.23 -0.68 0.79
N LEU A 20 -3.39 -0.69 0.16
CA LEU A 20 -4.48 -1.60 0.50
C LEU A 20 -4.41 -2.82 -0.43
N LYS A 21 -4.40 -4.03 0.15
CA LYS A 21 -4.43 -5.31 -0.58
C LYS A 21 -5.57 -6.17 -0.07
N PHE A 22 -6.16 -6.96 -0.95
CA PHE A 22 -7.16 -7.96 -0.58
C PHE A 22 -6.53 -9.36 -0.56
N SER A 23 -6.64 -10.05 0.57
CA SER A 23 -6.28 -11.46 0.73
C SER A 23 -7.49 -12.32 0.39
N LYS A 24 -7.39 -13.09 -0.70
CA LYS A 24 -8.45 -14.03 -1.10
C LYS A 24 -8.50 -15.26 -0.19
N ASP A 25 -7.35 -15.67 0.35
CA ASP A 25 -7.24 -16.86 1.19
C ASP A 25 -7.99 -16.66 2.51
N ASP A 26 -7.88 -15.47 3.09
CA ASP A 26 -8.53 -15.12 4.37
C ASP A 26 -9.83 -14.33 4.18
N ASN A 27 -10.19 -13.99 2.95
CA ASN A 27 -11.29 -13.07 2.61
C ASN A 27 -11.22 -11.75 3.40
N THR A 28 -10.02 -11.20 3.57
CA THR A 28 -9.75 -10.00 4.39
C THR A 28 -8.99 -8.94 3.61
N TRP A 29 -9.06 -7.70 4.10
CA TRP A 29 -8.27 -6.59 3.60
C TRP A 29 -7.05 -6.35 4.49
N LEU A 30 -5.93 -6.06 3.84
CA LEU A 30 -4.61 -5.87 4.43
C LEU A 30 -4.14 -4.45 4.11
N VAL A 31 -3.77 -3.69 5.13
CA VAL A 31 -3.03 -2.44 4.97
C VAL A 31 -1.56 -2.77 5.09
N MET A 32 -0.80 -2.46 4.03
CA MET A 32 0.62 -2.77 3.90
C MET A 32 1.42 -1.47 3.88
N LYS A 33 2.51 -1.40 4.65
CA LYS A 33 3.57 -0.41 4.48
C LYS A 33 4.81 -1.13 3.96
N GLU A 34 5.19 -0.85 2.72
CA GLU A 34 6.24 -1.61 2.01
C GLU A 34 5.95 -3.12 2.00
N TYR A 35 6.70 -3.90 2.78
CA TYR A 35 6.59 -5.36 2.89
C TYR A 35 5.95 -5.82 4.21
N SER A 36 5.56 -4.88 5.07
CA SER A 36 5.00 -5.16 6.40
C SER A 36 3.48 -4.97 6.41
N ILE A 37 2.77 -5.91 7.02
CA ILE A 37 1.35 -5.77 7.31
C ILE A 37 1.19 -4.85 8.52
N MET A 38 0.51 -3.73 8.33
CA MET A 38 0.21 -2.76 9.39
C MET A 38 -1.12 -3.04 10.07
N PHE A 39 -2.10 -3.55 9.31
CA PHE A 39 -3.46 -3.80 9.79
C PHE A 39 -4.18 -4.84 8.91
N ILE A 40 -5.07 -5.63 9.51
CA ILE A 40 -5.89 -6.64 8.84
C ILE A 40 -7.35 -6.45 9.31
N GLY A 41 -8.30 -6.47 8.38
CA GLY A 41 -9.71 -6.38 8.73
C GLY A 41 -10.65 -6.32 7.53
N SER A 42 -11.85 -5.79 7.74
CA SER A 42 -12.78 -5.46 6.67
C SER A 42 -12.30 -4.24 5.87
N GLU A 43 -12.81 -4.08 4.65
CA GLU A 43 -12.48 -2.94 3.79
C GLU A 43 -12.69 -1.59 4.50
N THR A 44 -13.83 -1.47 5.18
CA THR A 44 -14.21 -0.27 5.93
C THR A 44 -13.23 0.03 7.07
N ALA A 45 -12.79 -1.00 7.80
CA ALA A 45 -11.83 -0.86 8.89
C ALA A 45 -10.45 -0.43 8.36
N CYS A 46 -9.98 -1.05 7.27
CA CYS A 46 -8.73 -0.70 6.62
C CYS A 46 -8.74 0.73 6.07
N ASN A 47 -9.82 1.15 5.42
CA ASN A 47 -9.99 2.53 4.94
C ASN A 47 -9.97 3.54 6.09
N THR A 48 -10.63 3.22 7.22
CA THR A 48 -10.61 4.06 8.41
C THR A 48 -9.20 4.18 8.99
N TYR A 49 -8.47 3.07 9.06
CA TYR A 49 -7.08 3.04 9.50
C TYR A 49 -6.19 3.93 8.62
N MET A 50 -6.29 3.80 7.29
CA MET A 50 -5.49 4.60 6.36
C MET A 50 -5.78 6.10 6.47
N ARG A 51 -7.06 6.50 6.65
CA ARG A 51 -7.44 7.90 6.87
C ARG A 51 -6.85 8.47 8.15
N ASN A 52 -6.92 7.72 9.25
CA ASN A 52 -6.35 8.13 10.53
C ASN A 52 -4.82 8.20 10.50
N PHE A 53 -4.18 7.33 9.71
CA PHE A 53 -2.74 7.35 9.51
C PHE A 53 -2.28 8.59 8.73
N ALA A 54 -3.00 8.97 7.68
CA ALA A 54 -2.69 10.16 6.88
C ALA A 54 -2.91 11.49 7.64
N SER A 55 -3.64 11.46 8.76
CA SER A 55 -3.89 12.62 9.61
C SER A 55 -2.82 12.86 10.68
N LYS A 56 -1.83 11.97 10.80
CA LYS A 56 -0.69 12.10 11.72
C LYS A 56 0.56 12.57 10.99
#